data_AF-A0A1Z5KTR6-F1
#
_entry.id   AF-A0A1Z5KTR6-F1
#
_cell.length_a   1.000
_cell.length_b   1.000
_cell.length_c   1.000
_cell.angle_alpha   90.00
_cell.angle_beta   90.00
_cell.angle_gamma   90.00
#
_symmetry.space_group_name_H-M   'P 1'
#
loop_
_entity.id
_entity.type
_entity.pdbx_description
1 polymer ?
#
loop_
_entity_poly.entity_id
_entity_poly.type
_entity_poly.pdbx_seq_one_letter_code
_entity_poly.pdbx_strand_id
1 'polypeptide(L)'
;MSVHEREEEQEAALNEALTNLPKLLTKRRKLLDEREEELNNAFDRLEKEKRTLGCGKDSDVIHLNVGGTLMATLRSTLTYVEDSMLAARFSGRWDESIAKDKDGNFFIDQPIELFLPMIDYIRNLQNEDNSLGPQPSPDVSDFDDDDKKYRKFKRMVEYFGLPLGVFPVALMKVTTEGKKQLLVTGALSSFKIFVQEWGVFELVPSGHARKIKGFEVKIGEAADMQIGWVIKPVVVNTAVSDYDEYIALDVAKGTITCNDDFDESVSTSVQNGKCMNFGKEWFIDGQRVASWCDCWVTKGAVPVFSGKGEWTITVVELGP
;
A
#
# COMPACT_ATOMS: atom_id res chain seq x y z
N MET A 1 44.37 39.36 -6.58
CA MET A 1 44.41 38.40 -5.46
C MET A 1 45.34 37.27 -5.83
N SER A 2 46.44 37.17 -5.08
CA SER A 2 47.40 36.07 -5.17
C SER A 2 46.68 34.72 -4.98
N VAL A 3 47.20 33.64 -5.57
CA VAL A 3 46.68 32.28 -5.33
C VAL A 3 46.77 31.94 -3.85
N HIS A 4 47.82 32.41 -3.17
CA HIS A 4 48.10 32.15 -1.76
C HIS A 4 47.11 32.84 -0.81
N GLU A 5 46.72 34.09 -1.10
CA GLU A 5 45.74 34.83 -0.28
C GLU A 5 44.36 34.17 -0.33
N ARG A 6 44.00 33.53 -1.45
CA ARG A 6 42.74 32.78 -1.58
C ARG A 6 42.78 31.44 -0.84
N GLU A 7 43.94 30.78 -0.82
CA GLU A 7 44.14 29.53 -0.07
C GLU A 7 44.04 29.76 1.44
N GLU A 8 44.67 30.81 1.97
CA GLU A 8 44.59 31.16 3.39
C GLU A 8 43.17 31.54 3.82
N GLU A 9 42.44 32.30 3.00
CA GLU A 9 41.05 32.67 3.29
C GLU A 9 40.11 31.45 3.25
N GLN A 10 40.33 30.51 2.32
CA GLN A 10 39.61 29.24 2.27
C GLN A 10 39.92 28.33 3.45
N GLU A 11 41.18 28.27 3.89
CA GLU A 11 41.62 27.45 5.02
C GLU A 11 41.09 28.02 6.36
N ALA A 12 41.04 29.34 6.49
CA ALA A 12 40.41 30.01 7.63
C ALA A 12 38.90 29.74 7.69
N ALA A 13 38.20 29.87 6.56
CA ALA A 13 36.77 29.57 6.47
C ALA A 13 36.46 28.10 6.74
N LEU A 14 37.32 27.17 6.29
CA LEU A 14 37.19 25.74 6.55
C LEU A 14 37.38 25.42 8.04
N ASN A 15 38.38 26.02 8.69
CA ASN A 15 38.61 25.85 10.12
C ASN A 15 37.45 26.43 10.96
N GLU A 16 36.88 27.57 10.55
CA GLU A 16 35.69 28.12 11.18
C GLU A 16 34.47 27.20 11.01
N ALA A 17 34.27 26.62 9.83
CA ALA A 17 33.21 25.64 9.59
C ALA A 17 33.39 24.37 10.44
N LEU A 18 34.61 23.83 10.52
CA LEU A 18 34.94 22.64 11.31
C LEU A 18 34.77 22.86 12.81
N THR A 19 35.02 24.08 13.31
CA THR A 19 34.83 24.40 14.74
C THR A 19 33.36 24.62 15.12
N ASN A 20 32.54 25.08 14.17
CA ASN A 20 31.12 25.31 14.39
C ASN A 20 30.23 24.08 14.13
N LEU A 21 30.68 23.15 13.28
CA LEU A 21 29.93 21.94 12.91
C LEU A 21 29.56 21.05 14.12
N PRO A 22 30.46 20.73 15.08
CA PRO A 22 30.09 19.94 16.25
C PRO A 22 28.99 20.59 17.08
N LYS A 23 29.05 21.92 17.27
CA LYS A 23 28.03 22.67 18.03
C LYS A 23 26.67 22.60 17.33
N LEU A 24 26.64 22.73 16.01
CA LEU A 24 25.42 22.60 15.21
C LEU A 24 24.85 21.18 15.28
N LEU A 25 25.70 20.16 15.18
CA LEU A 25 25.29 18.76 15.29
C LEU A 25 24.71 18.44 16.67
N THR A 26 25.34 18.91 17.75
CA THR A 26 24.81 18.74 19.11
C THR A 26 23.45 19.43 19.27
N LYS A 27 23.31 20.66 18.74
CA LYS A 27 22.04 21.39 18.76
C LYS A 27 20.95 20.64 18.00
N ARG A 28 21.25 20.12 16.81
CA ARG A 28 20.31 19.36 15.98
C ARG A 28 19.90 18.05 16.65
N ARG A 29 20.85 17.33 17.24
CA ARG A 29 20.57 16.09 17.98
C ARG A 29 19.62 16.34 19.14
N LYS A 30 19.90 17.36 19.96
CA LYS A 30 19.03 17.72 21.09
C LYS A 30 17.60 18.06 20.63
N LEU A 31 17.47 18.79 19.52
CA LEU A 31 16.17 19.14 18.96
C LEU A 31 15.42 17.93 18.40
N LEU A 32 16.13 16.92 17.87
CA LEU A 32 15.52 15.66 17.45
C LEU A 32 15.03 14.87 18.67
N ASP A 33 15.84 14.77 19.71
CA ASP A 33 15.49 14.06 20.95
C ASP A 33 14.23 14.69 21.61
N GLU A 34 14.17 16.03 21.68
CA GLU A 34 13.01 16.79 22.19
C GLU A 34 11.75 16.49 21.35
N ARG A 35 11.87 16.45 20.03
CA ARG A 35 10.73 16.18 19.12
C ARG A 35 10.26 14.73 19.20
N GLU A 36 11.18 13.79 19.37
CA GLU A 36 10.84 12.36 19.55
C GLU A 36 10.09 12.14 20.87
N GLU A 37 10.52 12.82 21.94
CA GLU A 37 9.81 12.80 23.23
C GLU A 37 8.41 13.41 23.12
N GLU A 38 8.24 14.53 22.40
CA GLU A 38 6.93 15.12 22.12
C GLU A 38 6.00 14.15 21.37
N LEU A 39 6.53 13.46 20.35
CA LEU A 39 5.80 12.49 19.55
C LEU A 39 5.37 11.28 20.38
N ASN A 40 6.28 10.71 21.19
CA ASN A 40 5.97 9.59 22.08
C ASN A 40 4.88 9.96 23.09
N ASN A 41 4.98 11.14 23.70
CA ASN A 41 3.95 11.64 24.61
C ASN A 41 2.60 11.87 23.92
N ALA A 42 2.60 12.35 22.67
CA ALA A 42 1.39 12.50 21.87
C ALA A 42 0.76 11.13 21.54
N PHE A 43 1.58 10.14 21.18
CA PHE A 43 1.15 8.78 20.91
C PHE A 43 0.51 8.13 22.14
N ASP A 44 1.14 8.24 23.31
CA ASP A 44 0.61 7.73 24.58
C ASP A 44 -0.72 8.37 24.96
N ARG A 45 -0.89 9.67 24.70
CA ARG A 45 -2.17 10.37 24.89
C ARG A 45 -3.24 9.81 23.98
N LEU A 46 -2.95 9.69 22.69
CA LEU A 46 -3.88 9.12 21.70
C LEU A 46 -4.25 7.67 22.04
N GLU A 47 -3.29 6.87 22.53
CA GLU A 47 -3.55 5.49 22.91
C GLU A 47 -4.42 5.41 24.16
N LYS A 48 -4.20 6.28 25.14
CA LYS A 48 -5.10 6.40 26.31
C LYS A 48 -6.50 6.85 25.90
N GLU A 49 -6.62 7.84 25.02
CA GLU A 49 -7.90 8.27 24.46
C GLU A 49 -8.61 7.12 23.73
N LYS A 50 -7.88 6.38 22.89
CA LYS A 50 -8.37 5.17 22.20
C LYS A 50 -8.90 4.12 23.18
N ARG A 51 -8.22 3.91 24.32
CA ARG A 51 -8.67 2.98 25.38
C ARG A 51 -9.90 3.50 26.12
N THR A 52 -10.01 4.80 26.36
CA THR A 52 -11.17 5.40 27.03
C THR A 52 -12.43 5.45 26.16
N LEU A 53 -12.27 5.47 24.83
CA LEU A 53 -13.38 5.55 23.87
C LEU A 53 -14.19 4.25 23.69
N GLY A 54 -13.92 3.19 24.46
CA GLY A 54 -14.68 1.94 24.40
C GLY A 54 -14.54 1.23 23.05
N CYS A 55 -13.71 0.19 22.99
CA CYS A 55 -13.75 -0.73 21.85
C CYS A 55 -14.83 -1.77 22.12
N GLY A 56 -15.75 -1.96 21.17
CA GLY A 56 -16.67 -3.09 21.23
C GLY A 56 -15.89 -4.40 21.15
N LYS A 57 -16.45 -5.50 21.64
CA LYS A 57 -15.78 -6.80 21.57
C LYS A 57 -16.02 -7.42 20.20
N ASP A 58 -15.03 -8.13 19.69
CA ASP A 58 -15.13 -8.82 18.39
C ASP A 58 -16.27 -9.85 18.35
N SER A 59 -16.57 -10.44 19.51
CA SER A 59 -17.66 -11.40 19.72
C SER A 59 -19.05 -10.76 19.80
N ASP A 60 -19.17 -9.43 19.78
CA ASP A 60 -20.46 -8.75 19.87
C ASP A 60 -21.32 -9.06 18.64
N VAL A 61 -22.55 -9.49 18.88
CA VAL A 61 -23.56 -9.66 17.81
C VAL A 61 -24.21 -8.31 17.55
N ILE A 62 -23.93 -7.76 16.38
CA ILE A 62 -24.44 -6.48 15.90
C ILE A 62 -25.70 -6.71 15.09
N HIS A 63 -26.79 -6.09 15.53
CA HIS A 63 -28.06 -6.11 14.81
C HIS A 63 -28.13 -4.88 13.89
N LEU A 64 -28.38 -5.13 12.61
CA LEU A 64 -28.38 -4.16 11.54
C LEU A 64 -29.77 -4.09 10.88
N ASN A 65 -30.19 -2.89 10.53
CA ASN A 65 -31.28 -2.64 9.60
C ASN A 65 -30.69 -2.04 8.31
N VAL A 66 -30.63 -2.85 7.26
CA VAL A 66 -30.00 -2.51 5.97
C VAL A 66 -31.10 -2.24 4.95
N GLY A 67 -31.36 -0.97 4.67
CA GLY A 67 -32.40 -0.56 3.71
C GLY A 67 -33.81 -1.09 4.06
N GLY A 68 -34.10 -1.33 5.35
CA GLY A 68 -35.36 -1.90 5.84
C GLY A 68 -35.31 -3.40 6.13
N THR A 69 -34.23 -4.10 5.78
CA THR A 69 -34.07 -5.54 6.05
C THR A 69 -33.22 -5.75 7.30
N LEU A 70 -33.75 -6.52 8.26
CA LEU A 70 -33.03 -6.85 9.49
C LEU A 70 -32.04 -7.99 9.25
N MET A 71 -30.81 -7.82 9.72
CA MET A 71 -29.79 -8.87 9.75
C MET A 71 -28.94 -8.76 11.02
N ALA A 72 -28.25 -9.84 11.37
CA ALA A 72 -27.28 -9.84 12.46
C ALA A 72 -25.93 -10.38 11.97
N THR A 73 -24.85 -9.85 12.52
CA THR A 73 -23.49 -10.30 12.22
C THR A 73 -22.55 -10.00 13.39
N LEU A 74 -21.38 -10.63 13.42
CA LEU A 74 -20.36 -10.32 14.42
C LEU A 74 -19.68 -8.98 14.12
N ARG A 75 -19.29 -8.26 15.17
CA ARG A 75 -18.45 -7.07 15.05
C ARG A 75 -17.15 -7.40 14.31
N SER A 76 -16.53 -8.54 14.63
CA SER A 76 -15.33 -9.03 13.95
C SER A 76 -15.46 -9.07 12.43
N THR A 77 -16.65 -9.36 11.91
CA THR A 77 -16.92 -9.38 10.47
C THR A 77 -16.99 -7.97 9.89
N LEU A 78 -17.63 -7.04 10.58
CA LEU A 78 -17.72 -5.64 10.13
C LEU A 78 -16.38 -4.92 10.24
N THR A 79 -15.49 -5.37 11.13
CA THR A 79 -14.17 -4.80 11.38
C THR A 79 -13.01 -5.62 10.80
N TYR A 80 -13.28 -6.66 10.00
CA TYR A 80 -12.27 -7.57 9.49
C TYR A 80 -11.22 -6.87 8.61
N VAL A 81 -11.68 -5.97 7.72
CA VAL A 81 -10.79 -5.17 6.89
C VAL A 81 -10.45 -3.90 7.65
N GLU A 82 -9.28 -3.90 8.29
CA GLU A 82 -8.74 -2.75 9.01
C GLU A 82 -8.62 -1.51 8.11
N ASP A 83 -8.62 -0.33 8.71
CA ASP A 83 -8.56 0.98 8.04
C ASP A 83 -9.69 1.28 7.02
N SER A 84 -10.69 0.41 6.91
CA SER A 84 -11.90 0.67 6.13
C SER A 84 -12.90 1.57 6.87
N MET A 85 -13.73 2.28 6.12
CA MET A 85 -14.83 3.05 6.71
C MET A 85 -15.84 2.13 7.41
N LEU A 86 -16.05 0.91 6.91
CA LEU A 86 -16.91 -0.08 7.59
C LEU A 86 -16.36 -0.44 8.97
N ALA A 87 -15.06 -0.76 9.06
CA ALA A 87 -14.41 -1.09 10.32
C ALA A 87 -14.41 0.08 11.28
N ALA A 88 -14.09 1.29 10.81
CA ALA A 88 -14.14 2.50 11.62
C ALA A 88 -15.55 2.74 12.18
N ARG A 89 -16.58 2.62 11.33
CA ARG A 89 -17.98 2.80 11.71
C ARG A 89 -18.42 1.79 12.76
N PHE A 90 -18.05 0.52 12.65
CA PHE A 90 -18.47 -0.52 13.59
C PHE A 90 -17.40 -0.92 14.62
N SER A 91 -16.42 -0.07 14.87
CA SER A 91 -15.34 -0.31 15.86
C SER A 91 -15.80 -0.29 17.33
N GLY A 92 -17.03 0.16 17.61
CA GLY A 92 -17.52 0.38 18.98
C GLY A 92 -17.40 1.82 19.44
N ARG A 93 -16.43 2.57 18.91
CA ARG A 93 -16.13 3.95 19.32
C ARG A 93 -17.23 4.95 19.00
N TRP A 94 -18.02 4.65 17.97
CA TRP A 94 -19.05 5.53 17.42
C TRP A 94 -20.45 4.93 17.56
N ASP A 95 -20.62 3.88 18.36
CA ASP A 95 -21.89 3.15 18.47
C ASP A 95 -23.06 4.04 18.95
N GLU A 96 -22.78 5.14 19.64
CA GLU A 96 -23.76 6.14 20.08
C GLU A 96 -24.14 7.15 18.99
N SER A 97 -23.24 7.44 18.04
CA SER A 97 -23.45 8.44 16.99
C SER A 97 -23.97 7.84 15.66
N ILE A 98 -23.91 6.52 15.50
CA ILE A 98 -24.46 5.83 14.33
C ILE A 98 -25.99 5.82 14.42
N ALA A 99 -26.63 6.13 13.29
CA ALA A 99 -28.08 6.06 13.16
C ALA A 99 -28.61 4.68 13.56
N LYS A 100 -29.69 4.65 14.33
CA LYS A 100 -30.42 3.45 14.72
C LYS A 100 -31.87 3.56 14.30
N ASP A 101 -32.51 2.43 14.03
CA ASP A 101 -33.95 2.39 13.83
C ASP A 101 -34.70 2.50 15.17
N LYS A 102 -36.04 2.47 15.10
CA LYS A 102 -36.93 2.55 16.27
C LYS A 102 -36.71 1.42 17.30
N ASP A 103 -36.14 0.29 16.86
CA ASP A 103 -35.93 -0.91 17.67
C ASP A 103 -34.47 -0.99 18.19
N GLY A 104 -33.65 0.02 17.88
CA GLY A 104 -32.26 0.14 18.34
C GLY A 104 -31.24 -0.55 17.45
N ASN A 105 -31.63 -1.10 16.29
CA ASN A 105 -30.70 -1.74 15.34
C ASN A 105 -29.93 -0.66 14.57
N PHE A 106 -28.63 -0.88 14.31
CA PHE A 106 -27.86 0.07 13.53
C PHE A 106 -28.38 0.16 12.09
N PHE A 107 -28.65 1.37 11.64
CA PHE A 107 -29.23 1.62 10.33
C PHE A 107 -28.14 1.86 9.28
N ILE A 108 -28.23 1.11 8.18
CA ILE A 108 -27.42 1.27 6.98
C ILE A 108 -28.35 1.61 5.82
N ASP A 109 -28.19 2.81 5.29
CA ASP A 109 -28.96 3.29 4.13
C ASP A 109 -28.37 2.75 2.82
N GLN A 110 -28.44 1.43 2.66
CA GLN A 110 -28.03 0.69 1.46
C GLN A 110 -29.00 -0.46 1.18
N PRO A 111 -29.19 -0.86 -0.09
CA PRO A 111 -29.97 -2.06 -0.41
C PRO A 111 -29.29 -3.33 0.11
N ILE A 112 -30.07 -4.22 0.74
CA ILE A 112 -29.55 -5.51 1.25
C ILE A 112 -28.94 -6.38 0.16
N GLU A 113 -29.49 -6.35 -1.05
CA GLU A 113 -29.00 -7.09 -2.23
C GLU A 113 -27.57 -6.70 -2.65
N LEU A 114 -27.09 -5.51 -2.25
CA LEU A 114 -25.71 -5.09 -2.48
C LEU A 114 -24.84 -5.35 -1.25
N PHE A 115 -25.38 -5.12 -0.05
CA PHE A 115 -24.65 -5.23 1.21
C PHE A 115 -24.32 -6.68 1.59
N LEU A 116 -25.27 -7.60 1.41
CA LEU A 116 -25.13 -8.97 1.85
C LEU A 116 -23.99 -9.72 1.12
N PRO A 117 -23.84 -9.63 -0.23
CA PRO A 117 -22.70 -10.24 -0.92
C PRO A 117 -21.33 -9.79 -0.40
N MET A 118 -21.19 -8.51 -0.02
CA MET A 118 -19.95 -8.00 0.58
C MET A 118 -19.67 -8.62 1.95
N ILE A 119 -20.71 -8.74 2.79
CA ILE A 119 -20.58 -9.35 4.13
C ILE A 119 -20.30 -10.85 4.03
N ASP A 120 -20.98 -11.56 3.13
CA ASP A 120 -20.75 -13.00 2.93
C ASP A 120 -19.35 -13.28 2.38
N TYR A 121 -18.84 -12.42 1.49
CA TYR A 121 -17.44 -12.48 1.07
C TYR A 121 -16.47 -12.34 2.26
N ILE A 122 -16.66 -11.36 3.15
CA ILE A 122 -15.82 -11.16 4.34
C ILE A 122 -15.95 -12.33 5.34
N ARG A 123 -17.12 -12.96 5.43
CA ARG A 123 -17.31 -14.18 6.23
C ARG A 123 -16.52 -15.35 5.64
N ASN A 124 -16.52 -15.50 4.32
CA ASN A 124 -15.75 -16.55 3.65
C ASN A 124 -14.25 -16.32 3.84
N LEU A 125 -13.76 -15.08 3.74
CA LEU A 125 -12.36 -14.73 4.05
C LEU A 125 -11.94 -15.15 5.47
N GLN A 126 -12.78 -14.89 6.47
CA GLN A 126 -12.50 -15.30 7.86
C GLN A 126 -12.46 -16.82 8.05
N ASN A 127 -13.13 -17.57 7.18
CA ASN A 127 -13.22 -19.02 7.23
C ASN A 127 -12.43 -19.68 6.08
N GLU A 128 -11.49 -18.97 5.47
CA GLU A 128 -10.72 -19.49 4.34
C GLU A 128 -10.00 -20.77 4.73
N ASP A 129 -10.29 -21.84 3.99
CA ASP A 129 -9.53 -23.08 4.02
C ASP A 129 -8.52 -23.04 2.87
N ASN A 130 -7.24 -23.12 3.21
CA ASN A 130 -6.13 -23.18 2.25
C ASN A 130 -6.26 -24.34 1.25
N SER A 131 -7.16 -25.31 1.47
CA SER A 131 -7.43 -26.42 0.57
C SER A 131 -8.23 -26.06 -0.69
N LEU A 132 -9.04 -24.99 -0.67
CA LEU A 132 -9.94 -24.61 -1.79
C LEU A 132 -9.39 -23.48 -2.67
N GLY A 133 -8.18 -22.99 -2.38
CA GLY A 133 -7.60 -21.83 -3.05
C GLY A 133 -8.19 -20.50 -2.54
N PRO A 134 -7.78 -19.36 -3.13
CA PRO A 134 -8.21 -18.05 -2.66
C PRO A 134 -9.70 -17.83 -2.94
N GLN A 135 -10.42 -17.23 -1.98
CA GLN A 135 -11.82 -16.90 -2.17
C GLN A 135 -11.98 -15.85 -3.30
N PRO A 136 -12.71 -16.18 -4.39
CA PRO A 136 -12.91 -15.24 -5.48
C PRO A 136 -13.78 -14.06 -5.02
N SER A 137 -13.40 -12.85 -5.45
CA SER A 137 -14.20 -11.64 -5.25
C SER A 137 -15.56 -11.77 -5.93
N PRO A 138 -16.62 -11.14 -5.39
CA PRO A 138 -17.91 -11.13 -6.03
C PRO A 138 -17.84 -10.56 -7.46
N ASP A 139 -18.41 -11.29 -8.42
CA ASP A 139 -18.45 -10.91 -9.83
C ASP A 139 -19.89 -10.67 -10.31
N VAL A 140 -20.08 -10.44 -11.61
CA VAL A 140 -21.40 -10.10 -12.15
C VAL A 140 -22.43 -11.23 -12.01
N SER A 141 -21.96 -12.48 -11.96
CA SER A 141 -22.83 -13.67 -11.82
C SER A 141 -23.49 -13.74 -10.44
N ASP A 142 -22.88 -13.16 -9.40
CA ASP A 142 -23.48 -13.00 -8.07
C ASP A 142 -24.64 -11.99 -8.03
N PHE A 143 -24.85 -11.25 -9.13
CA PHE A 143 -25.89 -10.22 -9.25
C PHE A 143 -26.86 -10.47 -10.40
N ASP A 144 -27.22 -11.75 -10.62
CA ASP A 144 -28.14 -12.18 -11.69
C ASP A 144 -27.68 -11.76 -13.10
N ASP A 145 -26.37 -11.69 -13.32
CA ASP A 145 -25.76 -11.15 -14.55
C ASP A 145 -26.18 -9.68 -14.86
N ASP A 146 -26.64 -8.92 -13.85
CA ASP A 146 -27.03 -7.51 -14.00
C ASP A 146 -25.84 -6.57 -13.77
N ASP A 147 -25.23 -6.13 -14.87
CA ASP A 147 -24.14 -5.14 -14.90
C ASP A 147 -24.45 -3.81 -14.18
N LYS A 148 -25.73 -3.39 -14.11
CA LYS A 148 -26.12 -2.17 -13.39
C LYS A 148 -26.10 -2.42 -11.89
N LYS A 149 -26.63 -3.56 -11.42
CA LYS A 149 -26.54 -3.96 -10.00
C LYS A 149 -25.08 -4.12 -9.58
N TYR A 150 -24.28 -4.84 -10.35
CA TYR A 150 -22.86 -5.03 -10.04
C TYR A 150 -22.06 -3.71 -10.02
N ARG A 151 -22.41 -2.73 -10.87
CA ARG A 151 -21.83 -1.38 -10.78
C ARG A 151 -22.25 -0.63 -9.51
N LYS A 152 -23.49 -0.78 -9.04
CA LYS A 152 -23.93 -0.21 -7.76
C LYS A 152 -23.21 -0.88 -6.58
N PHE A 153 -23.02 -2.20 -6.64
CA PHE A 153 -22.21 -2.94 -5.66
C PHE A 153 -20.79 -2.38 -5.55
N LYS A 154 -20.08 -2.21 -6.68
CA LYS A 154 -18.74 -1.62 -6.70
C LYS A 154 -18.69 -0.23 -6.07
N ARG A 155 -19.69 0.63 -6.33
CA ARG A 155 -19.79 1.95 -5.70
C ARG A 155 -20.00 1.87 -4.18
N MET A 156 -20.78 0.90 -3.72
CA MET A 156 -21.00 0.67 -2.30
C MET A 156 -19.71 0.17 -1.61
N VAL A 157 -18.97 -0.74 -2.24
CA VAL A 157 -17.65 -1.20 -1.75
C VAL A 157 -16.67 -0.03 -1.61
N GLU A 158 -16.62 0.87 -2.59
CA GLU A 158 -15.80 2.10 -2.52
C GLU A 158 -16.26 3.03 -1.40
N TYR A 159 -17.58 3.22 -1.23
CA TYR A 159 -18.14 4.03 -0.14
C TYR A 159 -17.71 3.54 1.24
N PHE A 160 -17.70 2.23 1.45
CA PHE A 160 -17.26 1.63 2.72
C PHE A 160 -15.73 1.53 2.87
N GLY A 161 -14.95 2.00 1.89
CA GLY A 161 -13.50 1.95 1.93
C GLY A 161 -12.95 0.52 1.87
N LEU A 162 -13.62 -0.37 1.12
CA LEU A 162 -13.28 -1.78 1.01
C LEU A 162 -12.72 -2.26 -0.35
N PRO A 163 -12.21 -1.41 -1.28
CA PRO A 163 -11.81 -1.91 -2.60
C PRO A 163 -10.71 -2.97 -2.53
N LEU A 164 -9.66 -2.80 -1.72
CA LEU A 164 -8.61 -3.82 -1.55
C LEU A 164 -9.06 -5.02 -0.72
N GLY A 165 -10.00 -4.81 0.21
CA GLY A 165 -10.52 -5.88 1.06
C GLY A 165 -11.51 -6.80 0.34
N VAL A 166 -12.19 -6.31 -0.70
CA VAL A 166 -13.15 -7.08 -1.53
C VAL A 166 -12.52 -7.50 -2.86
N PHE A 167 -11.67 -6.66 -3.44
CA PHE A 167 -10.99 -6.89 -4.71
C PHE A 167 -9.47 -6.82 -4.49
N PRO A 168 -8.86 -7.92 -4.03
CA PRO A 168 -7.43 -7.95 -3.72
C PRO A 168 -6.60 -7.71 -4.97
N VAL A 169 -5.38 -7.25 -4.77
CA VAL A 169 -4.39 -7.17 -5.85
C VAL A 169 -3.78 -8.55 -6.09
N ALA A 170 -3.48 -8.80 -7.35
CA ALA A 170 -2.82 -10.02 -7.79
C ALA A 170 -1.42 -9.72 -8.28
N LEU A 171 -0.46 -10.55 -7.91
CA LEU A 171 0.86 -10.57 -8.53
C LEU A 171 0.86 -11.65 -9.60
N MET A 172 1.02 -11.23 -10.86
CA MET A 172 0.94 -12.09 -12.03
C MET A 172 2.34 -12.34 -12.60
N LYS A 173 2.79 -13.59 -12.66
CA LYS A 173 4.02 -13.98 -13.36
C LYS A 173 3.79 -13.94 -14.87
N VAL A 174 4.67 -13.25 -15.61
CA VAL A 174 4.66 -13.23 -17.07
C VAL A 174 5.47 -14.43 -17.59
N THR A 175 4.84 -15.29 -18.38
CA THR A 175 5.47 -16.46 -18.98
C THR A 175 6.16 -16.11 -20.29
N THR A 176 7.11 -16.94 -20.74
CA THR A 176 7.84 -16.77 -22.01
C THR A 176 6.95 -16.67 -23.24
N GLU A 177 5.72 -17.20 -23.18
CA GLU A 177 4.70 -17.08 -24.21
C GLU A 177 3.90 -15.76 -24.14
N GLY A 178 4.26 -14.85 -23.22
CA GLY A 178 3.53 -13.61 -22.95
C GLY A 178 2.21 -13.79 -22.19
N LYS A 179 1.95 -14.98 -21.62
CA LYS A 179 0.75 -15.23 -20.81
C LYS A 179 1.00 -14.80 -19.36
N LYS A 180 -0.08 -14.46 -18.65
CA LYS A 180 -0.03 -14.07 -17.23
C LYS A 180 -0.58 -15.21 -16.37
N GLN A 181 0.21 -15.66 -15.40
CA GLN A 181 -0.18 -16.68 -14.43
C GLN A 181 -0.27 -16.06 -13.04
N LEU A 182 -1.37 -16.30 -12.32
CA LEU A 182 -1.51 -15.85 -10.94
C LEU A 182 -0.45 -16.53 -10.06
N LEU A 183 0.40 -15.72 -9.41
CA LEU A 183 1.37 -16.22 -8.43
C LEU A 183 0.78 -16.19 -7.02
N VAL A 184 0.25 -15.02 -6.64
CA VAL A 184 -0.34 -14.78 -5.32
C VAL A 184 -1.38 -13.67 -5.41
N THR A 185 -2.41 -13.79 -4.59
CA THR A 185 -3.44 -12.77 -4.33
C THR A 185 -3.64 -12.70 -2.82
N GLY A 186 -3.92 -11.52 -2.27
CA GLY A 186 -4.10 -11.36 -0.83
C GLY A 186 -4.96 -10.15 -0.49
N ALA A 187 -5.93 -10.35 0.40
CA ALA A 187 -6.88 -9.33 0.88
C ALA A 187 -6.29 -8.37 1.92
N LEU A 188 -5.08 -8.65 2.39
CA LEU A 188 -4.38 -7.89 3.41
C LEU A 188 -3.06 -7.44 2.82
N SER A 189 -2.70 -6.19 3.09
CA SER A 189 -1.59 -5.40 2.55
C SER A 189 -0.22 -6.10 2.48
N SER A 190 -0.06 -7.27 3.11
CA SER A 190 1.15 -8.08 3.10
C SER A 190 0.97 -9.47 2.50
N PHE A 191 1.69 -9.78 1.42
CA PHE A 191 1.90 -11.17 1.00
C PHE A 191 3.37 -11.43 0.67
N LYS A 192 3.88 -12.52 1.24
CA LYS A 192 5.27 -12.95 1.14
C LYS A 192 5.47 -13.71 -0.17
N ILE A 193 6.51 -13.34 -0.90
CA ILE A 193 6.84 -13.86 -2.22
C ILE A 193 8.22 -14.53 -2.12
N PHE A 194 8.31 -15.74 -2.66
CA PHE A 194 9.56 -16.48 -2.76
C PHE A 194 9.70 -17.02 -4.17
N VAL A 195 10.77 -16.62 -4.85
CA VAL A 195 11.02 -16.98 -6.24
C VAL A 195 12.45 -17.50 -6.38
N GLN A 196 12.59 -18.76 -6.80
CA GLN A 196 13.91 -19.41 -6.95
C GLN A 196 14.63 -19.02 -8.25
N GLU A 197 13.87 -18.88 -9.33
CA GLU A 197 14.39 -18.55 -10.67
C GLU A 197 13.99 -17.13 -11.07
N TRP A 198 14.78 -16.49 -11.91
CA TRP A 198 14.47 -15.15 -12.39
C TRP A 198 13.10 -15.09 -13.07
N GLY A 199 12.28 -14.10 -12.71
CA GLY A 199 10.97 -13.91 -13.31
C GLY A 199 10.54 -12.45 -13.35
N VAL A 200 9.61 -12.16 -14.25
CA VAL A 200 8.92 -10.86 -14.36
C VAL A 200 7.51 -11.00 -13.81
N PHE A 201 7.12 -10.05 -12.98
CA PHE A 201 5.84 -10.03 -12.31
C PHE A 201 5.17 -8.67 -12.49
N GLU A 202 3.90 -8.68 -12.86
CA GLU A 202 3.06 -7.49 -12.94
C GLU A 202 2.10 -7.50 -11.75
N LEU A 203 2.11 -6.42 -10.97
CA LEU A 203 1.13 -6.24 -9.90
C LEU A 203 -0.11 -5.57 -10.47
N VAL A 204 -1.25 -6.26 -10.41
CA VAL A 204 -2.49 -5.82 -11.05
C VAL A 204 -3.63 -5.73 -10.03
N PRO A 205 -4.47 -4.67 -10.12
CA PRO A 205 -5.75 -4.67 -9.43
C PRO A 205 -6.68 -5.70 -10.06
N SER A 206 -7.56 -6.30 -9.25
CA SER A 206 -8.64 -7.17 -9.72
C SER A 206 -10.00 -6.51 -9.53
N GLY A 207 -11.02 -6.92 -10.28
CA GLY A 207 -12.44 -6.57 -10.03
C GLY A 207 -12.89 -5.10 -10.15
N HIS A 208 -11.99 -4.12 -10.17
CA HIS A 208 -12.29 -2.69 -10.17
C HIS A 208 -11.45 -1.87 -11.17
N ALA A 209 -11.87 -0.64 -11.45
CA ALA A 209 -11.22 0.25 -12.42
C ALA A 209 -10.05 1.06 -11.85
N ARG A 210 -9.88 1.10 -10.52
CA ARG A 210 -8.79 1.85 -9.87
C ARG A 210 -7.44 1.28 -10.24
N LYS A 211 -6.46 2.18 -10.37
CA LYS A 211 -5.08 1.82 -10.68
C LYS A 211 -4.25 1.77 -9.41
N ILE A 212 -3.18 0.99 -9.43
CA ILE A 212 -2.17 1.07 -8.38
C ILE A 212 -1.43 2.39 -8.59
N LYS A 213 -1.37 3.22 -7.55
CA LYS A 213 -0.62 4.49 -7.54
C LYS A 213 0.67 4.39 -6.71
N GLY A 214 0.80 3.37 -5.88
CA GLY A 214 1.93 3.19 -5.01
C GLY A 214 1.98 1.80 -4.40
N PHE A 215 3.15 1.41 -3.96
CA PHE A 215 3.40 0.16 -3.26
C PHE A 215 4.62 0.31 -2.35
N GLU A 216 4.69 -0.55 -1.34
CA GLU A 216 5.84 -0.69 -0.45
C GLU A 216 6.28 -2.15 -0.43
N VAL A 217 7.58 -2.37 -0.52
CA VAL A 217 8.17 -3.71 -0.58
C VAL A 217 9.30 -3.79 0.42
N LYS A 218 9.20 -4.78 1.31
CA LYS A 218 10.28 -5.20 2.17
C LYS A 218 11.12 -6.26 1.44
N ILE A 219 12.40 -5.96 1.28
CA ILE A 219 13.38 -6.83 0.64
C ILE A 219 13.85 -7.87 1.66
N GLY A 220 13.79 -9.15 1.29
CA GLY A 220 14.23 -10.28 2.10
C GLY A 220 15.66 -10.73 1.75
N GLU A 221 16.04 -11.90 2.24
CA GLU A 221 17.38 -12.45 2.00
C GLU A 221 17.59 -12.87 0.54
N ALA A 222 18.82 -12.68 0.05
CA ALA A 222 19.26 -13.08 -1.30
C ALA A 222 18.38 -12.55 -2.45
N ALA A 223 17.71 -11.41 -2.22
CA ALA A 223 16.92 -10.72 -3.23
C ALA A 223 17.85 -10.05 -4.26
N ASP A 224 17.70 -10.46 -5.51
CA ASP A 224 18.33 -9.85 -6.67
C ASP A 224 17.20 -9.48 -7.64
N MET A 225 16.83 -8.20 -7.62
CA MET A 225 15.65 -7.73 -8.33
C MET A 225 15.71 -6.25 -8.68
N GLN A 226 14.96 -5.91 -9.72
CA GLN A 226 14.54 -4.55 -10.02
C GLN A 226 13.05 -4.40 -9.77
N ILE A 227 12.66 -3.31 -9.13
CA ILE A 227 11.26 -2.96 -8.87
C ILE A 227 10.97 -1.60 -9.46
N GLY A 228 9.81 -1.42 -10.09
CA GLY A 228 9.59 -0.20 -10.84
C GLY A 228 8.25 -0.09 -11.52
N TRP A 229 8.18 0.86 -12.43
CA TRP A 229 7.02 1.13 -13.27
C TRP A 229 7.44 1.12 -14.73
N VAL A 230 6.58 0.58 -15.58
CA VAL A 230 6.77 0.56 -17.03
C VAL A 230 5.50 1.00 -17.74
N ILE A 231 5.62 1.50 -18.96
CA ILE A 231 4.48 1.67 -19.86
C ILE A 231 4.27 0.39 -20.66
N LYS A 232 3.01 -0.08 -20.74
CA LYS A 232 2.64 -1.34 -21.40
C LYS A 232 3.12 -1.39 -22.87
N PRO A 233 3.42 -2.59 -23.40
CA PRO A 233 3.13 -3.92 -22.85
C PRO A 233 4.21 -4.47 -21.91
N VAL A 234 3.80 -5.16 -20.84
CA VAL A 234 4.71 -5.96 -19.99
C VAL A 234 5.03 -7.27 -20.71
N VAL A 235 6.31 -7.50 -20.99
CA VAL A 235 6.82 -8.68 -21.71
C VAL A 235 7.87 -9.40 -20.86
N VAL A 236 8.31 -10.58 -21.29
CA VAL A 236 9.41 -11.27 -20.62
C VAL A 236 10.71 -10.57 -20.98
N ASN A 237 11.12 -9.68 -20.08
CA ASN A 237 12.41 -9.02 -20.08
C ASN A 237 13.26 -9.54 -18.92
N THR A 238 14.55 -9.27 -18.97
CA THR A 238 15.44 -9.65 -17.86
C THR A 238 15.35 -8.59 -16.76
N ALA A 239 15.24 -7.32 -17.10
CA ALA A 239 15.23 -6.22 -16.15
C ALA A 239 14.02 -5.30 -16.37
N VAL A 240 13.67 -4.49 -15.35
CA VAL A 240 12.67 -3.41 -15.53
C VAL A 240 13.27 -2.30 -16.39
N SER A 241 14.59 -2.13 -16.36
CA SER A 241 15.33 -1.22 -17.23
C SER A 241 15.41 -1.64 -18.71
N ASP A 242 14.94 -2.84 -19.07
CA ASP A 242 14.94 -3.28 -20.48
C ASP A 242 13.74 -2.71 -21.28
N TYR A 243 12.89 -1.91 -20.64
CA TYR A 243 11.70 -1.31 -21.26
C TYR A 243 12.02 0.07 -21.83
N ASP A 244 11.36 0.47 -22.92
CA ASP A 244 11.59 1.78 -23.54
C ASP A 244 11.20 2.95 -22.62
N GLU A 245 10.13 2.77 -21.84
CA GLU A 245 9.65 3.75 -20.85
C GLU A 245 9.55 3.08 -19.48
N TYR A 246 10.51 3.37 -18.60
CA TYR A 246 10.59 2.82 -17.26
C TYR A 246 11.12 3.78 -16.19
N ILE A 247 10.79 3.48 -14.95
CA ILE A 247 11.52 3.93 -13.76
C ILE A 247 11.70 2.75 -12.83
N ALA A 248 12.94 2.46 -12.44
CA ALA A 248 13.29 1.26 -11.69
C ALA A 248 14.30 1.53 -10.59
N LEU A 249 14.04 0.95 -9.43
CA LEU A 249 15.03 0.73 -8.37
C LEU A 249 15.71 -0.62 -8.62
N ASP A 250 17.03 -0.58 -8.81
CA ASP A 250 17.88 -1.77 -8.78
C ASP A 250 18.33 -2.01 -7.34
N VAL A 251 17.81 -3.07 -6.72
CA VAL A 251 18.03 -3.38 -5.30
C VAL A 251 19.49 -3.76 -5.03
N ALA A 252 20.13 -4.46 -5.98
CA ALA A 252 21.51 -4.92 -5.83
C ALA A 252 22.52 -3.77 -5.97
N LYS A 253 22.25 -2.84 -6.90
CA LYS A 253 23.10 -1.66 -7.10
C LYS A 253 22.76 -0.50 -6.18
N GLY A 254 21.55 -0.46 -5.64
CA GLY A 254 21.11 0.65 -4.81
C GLY A 254 20.86 1.93 -5.60
N THR A 255 20.42 1.80 -6.84
CA THR A 255 20.32 2.90 -7.82
C THR A 255 18.92 2.98 -8.38
N ILE A 256 18.39 4.20 -8.51
CA ILE A 256 17.13 4.44 -9.23
C ILE A 256 17.45 5.01 -10.60
N THR A 257 16.95 4.34 -11.64
CA THR A 257 17.16 4.73 -13.03
C THR A 257 15.82 5.04 -13.71
N CYS A 258 15.80 6.04 -14.58
CA CYS A 258 14.62 6.44 -15.35
C CYS A 258 15.02 6.68 -16.81
N ASN A 259 14.46 5.90 -17.75
CA ASN A 259 14.67 5.99 -19.20
C ASN A 259 16.14 6.20 -19.63
N ASP A 260 17.11 5.53 -19.00
CA ASP A 260 18.56 5.68 -19.25
C ASP A 260 19.17 7.09 -19.09
N ASP A 261 18.36 8.12 -18.83
CA ASP A 261 18.78 9.52 -18.78
C ASP A 261 19.22 9.97 -17.38
N PHE A 262 18.88 9.21 -16.34
CA PHE A 262 19.08 9.62 -14.96
C PHE A 262 19.38 8.43 -14.05
N ASP A 263 20.45 8.53 -13.25
CA ASP A 263 20.84 7.56 -12.23
C ASP A 263 21.06 8.29 -10.90
N GLU A 264 20.31 7.89 -9.88
CA GLU A 264 20.48 8.39 -8.51
C GLU A 264 20.92 7.24 -7.61
N SER A 265 22.13 7.37 -7.06
CA SER A 265 22.67 6.41 -6.10
C SER A 265 22.10 6.68 -4.71
N VAL A 266 21.56 5.64 -4.10
CA VAL A 266 20.77 5.76 -2.88
C VAL A 266 21.43 5.04 -1.70
N SER A 267 21.66 3.72 -1.82
CA SER A 267 22.28 2.88 -0.78
C SER A 267 22.52 1.47 -1.29
N THR A 268 23.66 0.86 -0.98
CA THR A 268 24.01 -0.51 -1.42
C THR A 268 23.28 -1.63 -0.67
N SER A 269 22.43 -1.31 0.32
CA SER A 269 21.74 -2.30 1.15
C SER A 269 20.28 -1.90 1.40
N VAL A 270 19.50 -1.81 0.33
CA VAL A 270 18.06 -1.50 0.38
C VAL A 270 17.30 -2.59 1.14
N GLN A 271 16.69 -2.24 2.28
CA GLN A 271 15.83 -3.17 3.05
C GLN A 271 14.35 -2.93 2.77
N ASN A 272 13.97 -1.70 2.45
CA ASN A 272 12.61 -1.31 2.13
C ASN A 272 12.61 -0.33 0.94
N GLY A 273 11.84 -0.66 -0.09
CA GLY A 273 11.56 0.23 -1.22
C GLY A 273 10.08 0.60 -1.27
N LYS A 274 9.78 1.88 -1.16
CA LYS A 274 8.44 2.42 -1.30
C LYS A 274 8.37 3.37 -2.49
N CYS A 275 7.33 3.21 -3.29
CA CYS A 275 7.01 4.10 -4.39
C CYS A 275 5.59 4.64 -4.26
N MET A 276 5.42 5.92 -4.58
CA MET A 276 4.13 6.62 -4.59
C MET A 276 3.94 7.41 -5.89
N ASN A 277 2.72 7.93 -6.08
CA ASN A 277 2.35 8.81 -7.18
C ASN A 277 2.75 8.28 -8.58
N PHE A 278 2.46 6.99 -8.82
CA PHE A 278 2.69 6.28 -10.08
C PHE A 278 4.15 6.26 -10.53
N GLY A 279 5.11 6.14 -9.61
CA GLY A 279 6.54 6.15 -9.94
C GLY A 279 7.24 7.46 -9.61
N LYS A 280 6.52 8.55 -9.30
CA LYS A 280 7.13 9.87 -9.16
C LYS A 280 7.86 10.10 -7.84
N GLU A 281 7.52 9.38 -6.79
CA GLU A 281 8.11 9.57 -5.47
C GLU A 281 8.62 8.25 -4.93
N TRP A 282 9.90 8.23 -4.53
CA TRP A 282 10.52 7.04 -3.98
C TRP A 282 11.08 7.30 -2.58
N PHE A 283 10.93 6.30 -1.72
CA PHE A 283 11.49 6.26 -0.40
C PHE A 283 12.24 4.95 -0.21
N ILE A 284 13.48 5.03 0.26
CA ILE A 284 14.31 3.88 0.60
C ILE A 284 14.57 3.92 2.09
N ASP A 285 14.27 2.83 2.79
CA ASP A 285 14.45 2.70 4.24
C ASP A 285 13.83 3.87 5.04
N GLY A 286 12.68 4.35 4.54
CA GLY A 286 11.92 5.47 5.13
C GLY A 286 12.41 6.87 4.76
N GLN A 287 13.53 7.01 4.06
CA GLN A 287 14.05 8.30 3.59
C GLN A 287 13.56 8.57 2.18
N ARG A 288 13.06 9.78 1.91
CA ARG A 288 12.72 10.20 0.54
C ARG A 288 13.99 10.41 -0.24
N VAL A 289 14.12 9.73 -1.37
CA VAL A 289 15.37 9.74 -2.14
C VAL A 289 15.23 10.58 -3.39
N ALA A 290 14.07 10.55 -4.08
CA ALA A 290 13.82 11.54 -5.11
C ALA A 290 12.35 11.75 -5.50
N SER A 291 12.17 12.76 -6.37
CA SER A 291 10.89 13.27 -6.87
C SER A 291 11.00 13.58 -8.37
N TRP A 292 10.46 12.72 -9.22
CA TRP A 292 10.61 12.79 -10.69
C TRP A 292 9.40 13.41 -11.36
N CYS A 293 9.23 14.73 -11.17
CA CYS A 293 8.03 15.41 -11.64
C CYS A 293 7.95 15.54 -13.17
N ASP A 294 9.09 15.71 -13.87
CA ASP A 294 9.13 16.16 -15.27
C ASP A 294 9.63 15.13 -16.29
N CYS A 295 10.35 14.06 -15.88
CA CYS A 295 10.91 13.06 -16.80
C CYS A 295 10.10 11.76 -16.93
N TRP A 296 9.19 11.47 -15.99
CA TRP A 296 8.43 10.21 -15.97
C TRP A 296 6.96 10.38 -16.36
N VAL A 297 6.52 9.61 -17.37
CA VAL A 297 5.13 9.54 -17.82
C VAL A 297 4.34 8.58 -16.94
N THR A 298 3.30 9.08 -16.27
CA THR A 298 2.47 8.24 -15.38
C THR A 298 1.25 7.63 -16.07
N LYS A 299 0.91 8.12 -17.27
CA LYS A 299 -0.30 7.70 -17.98
C LYS A 299 -0.12 6.29 -18.54
N GLY A 300 -0.74 5.31 -17.91
CA GLY A 300 -0.66 3.91 -18.34
C GLY A 300 0.48 3.13 -17.70
N ALA A 301 1.20 3.76 -16.76
CA ALA A 301 2.22 3.12 -15.94
C ALA A 301 1.63 1.96 -15.14
N VAL A 302 2.34 0.84 -15.15
CA VAL A 302 2.02 -0.34 -14.35
C VAL A 302 3.22 -0.76 -13.51
N PRO A 303 2.99 -1.18 -12.25
CA PRO A 303 4.06 -1.66 -11.39
C PRO A 303 4.56 -3.03 -11.83
N VAL A 304 5.88 -3.16 -12.00
CA VAL A 304 6.56 -4.38 -12.45
C VAL A 304 7.71 -4.70 -11.52
N PHE A 305 7.88 -5.99 -11.25
CA PHE A 305 8.95 -6.56 -10.45
C PHE A 305 9.69 -7.57 -11.32
N SER A 306 11.00 -7.47 -11.43
CA SER A 306 11.82 -8.43 -12.18
C SER A 306 12.94 -8.93 -11.29
N GLY A 307 13.01 -10.23 -11.01
CA GLY A 307 14.07 -10.78 -10.17
C GLY A 307 13.77 -12.12 -9.51
N LYS A 308 14.59 -12.46 -8.53
CA LYS A 308 14.54 -13.68 -7.71
C LYS A 308 14.90 -13.38 -6.24
N GLY A 309 14.58 -14.33 -5.36
CA GLY A 309 14.80 -14.22 -3.91
C GLY A 309 13.51 -14.09 -3.11
N GLU A 310 13.62 -13.55 -1.91
CA GLU A 310 12.50 -13.32 -0.99
C GLU A 310 12.16 -11.84 -0.91
N TRP A 311 10.89 -11.48 -1.04
CA TRP A 311 10.40 -10.14 -0.74
C TRP A 311 8.94 -10.18 -0.29
N THR A 312 8.49 -9.10 0.34
CA THR A 312 7.11 -8.97 0.81
C THR A 312 6.59 -7.62 0.37
N ILE A 313 5.53 -7.58 -0.43
CA ILE A 313 4.77 -6.35 -0.65
C ILE A 313 4.02 -6.10 0.66
N THR A 314 4.21 -4.96 1.31
CA THR A 314 3.64 -4.63 2.63
C THR A 314 2.54 -3.59 2.60
N VAL A 315 2.51 -2.78 1.54
CA VAL A 315 1.47 -1.76 1.30
C VAL A 315 1.18 -1.70 -0.19
N VAL A 316 -0.08 -1.55 -0.55
CA VAL A 316 -0.50 -1.17 -1.89
C VAL A 316 -1.49 -0.03 -1.78
N GLU A 317 -1.28 1.01 -2.58
CA GLU A 317 -2.17 2.15 -2.62
C GLU A 317 -2.87 2.24 -3.98
N LEU A 318 -4.19 2.43 -3.93
CA LEU A 318 -5.00 2.65 -5.12
C LEU A 318 -5.16 4.15 -5.41
N GLY A 319 -5.03 4.52 -6.67
CA GLY A 319 -5.36 5.83 -7.22
C GLY A 319 -6.70 5.83 -7.96
N PRO A 320 -7.13 7.00 -8.43
CA PRO A 320 -8.28 7.11 -9.33
C PRO A 320 -8.04 6.42 -10.68
#